data_AF-A0A352S456-F1
#
_entry.id   AF-A0A352S456-F1
#
_cell.length_a   1.000
_cell.length_b   1.000
_cell.length_c   1.000
_cell.angle_alpha   90.00
_cell.angle_beta   90.00
_cell.angle_gamma   90.00
#
_symmetry.space_group_name_H-M   'P 1'
#
loop_
_entity.id
_entity.type
_entity.pdbx_description
1 polymer ?
#
loop_
_entity_poly.entity_id
_entity_poly.type
_entity_poly.pdbx_seq_one_letter_code
_entity_poly.pdbx_strand_id
1 'polypeptide(L)'
;QRALETRQLQQFAVDFQDCDGMRRHFLCWTKPIIGAGEDIAGIISAAVDVTDIRNAESKARAAEAMLVDVTRHLPATVFQMRERDGVCAYTWVSGNTQQLLDRSADSLVGDSDLMLDIVNPE
;
A
#
# COMPACT_ATOMS: atom_id res chain seq x y z
N GLN A 1 -14.83 17.10 21.24
CA GLN A 1 -14.62 18.44 21.83
C GLN A 1 -14.12 19.47 20.82
N ARG A 2 -13.18 19.17 19.92
CA ARG A 2 -12.61 20.13 18.95
C ARG A 2 -13.52 20.62 17.81
N ALA A 3 -14.61 19.92 17.47
CA ALA A 3 -15.50 20.33 16.37
C ALA A 3 -16.45 21.51 16.75
N LEU A 4 -16.66 21.76 18.04
CA LEU A 4 -17.53 22.85 18.52
C LEU A 4 -16.87 24.23 18.39
N GLU A 5 -15.54 24.31 18.34
CA GLU A 5 -14.80 25.57 18.35
C GLU A 5 -14.62 26.18 16.94
N THR A 6 -14.49 25.36 15.89
CA THR A 6 -13.99 25.85 14.60
C THR A 6 -15.03 26.08 13.51
N ARG A 7 -16.32 25.74 13.72
CA ARG A 7 -17.39 25.84 12.68
C ARG A 7 -17.03 25.20 11.31
N GLN A 8 -15.96 24.40 11.23
CA GLN A 8 -15.39 23.81 10.02
C GLN A 8 -15.57 22.29 10.01
N LEU A 9 -15.60 21.72 8.80
CA LEU A 9 -15.56 20.28 8.59
C LEU A 9 -14.25 19.73 9.17
N GLN A 10 -14.34 18.84 10.17
CA GLN A 10 -13.18 18.14 10.71
C GLN A 10 -13.18 16.70 10.21
N GLN A 11 -12.06 16.30 9.62
CA GLN A 11 -11.77 14.92 9.27
C GLN A 11 -10.74 14.36 10.25
N PHE A 12 -11.03 13.20 10.83
CA PHE A 12 -10.10 12.54 11.73
C PHE A 12 -10.32 11.03 11.72
N ALA A 13 -9.25 10.28 11.97
CA ALA A 13 -9.32 8.85 12.17
C ALA A 13 -9.52 8.56 13.65
N VAL A 14 -10.38 7.60 13.96
CA VAL A 14 -10.54 7.05 15.32
C VAL A 14 -10.42 5.55 15.29
N ASP A 15 -9.79 5.04 16.34
CA ASP A 15 -9.76 3.62 16.63
C ASP A 15 -10.69 3.39 17.81
N PHE A 16 -11.61 2.43 17.68
CA PHE A 16 -12.45 2.00 18.78
C PHE A 16 -12.55 0.49 18.85
N GLN A 17 -12.98 0.00 20.00
CA GLN A 17 -13.26 -1.41 20.20
C GLN A 17 -14.77 -1.63 20.12
N ASP A 18 -15.23 -2.50 19.22
CA ASP A 18 -16.66 -2.82 19.11
C ASP A 18 -17.14 -3.71 20.29
N CYS A 19 -18.43 -4.05 20.31
CA CYS A 19 -19.02 -4.85 21.38
C CYS A 19 -18.42 -6.26 21.50
N ASP A 20 -17.80 -6.76 20.43
CA ASP A 20 -17.15 -8.06 20.38
C ASP A 20 -15.67 -7.99 20.77
N GLY A 21 -15.17 -6.80 21.14
CA GLY A 21 -13.78 -6.60 21.51
C GLY A 21 -12.85 -6.40 20.30
N MET A 22 -13.37 -6.32 19.08
CA MET A 22 -12.54 -6.17 17.89
C MET A 22 -12.15 -4.71 17.70
N ARG A 23 -10.87 -4.48 17.38
CA ARG A 23 -10.38 -3.14 17.04
C ARG A 23 -10.91 -2.77 15.66
N ARG A 24 -11.59 -1.64 15.58
CA ARG A 24 -12.10 -1.06 14.36
C ARG A 24 -11.48 0.30 14.09
N HIS A 25 -11.29 0.61 12.82
CA HIS A 25 -10.74 1.86 12.33
C HIS A 25 -11.83 2.63 11.59
N PHE A 26 -12.14 3.84 12.04
CA PHE A 26 -13.15 4.67 11.41
C PHE A 26 -12.54 5.97 10.90
N LEU A 27 -12.95 6.34 9.69
CA LEU A 27 -12.73 7.68 9.16
C LEU A 27 -14.00 8.50 9.38
N CYS A 28 -13.86 9.58 10.13
CA CYS A 28 -14.98 10.41 10.56
C CYS A 28 -14.88 11.80 9.93
N TRP A 29 -16.02 12.31 9.47
CA TRP A 29 -16.24 13.69 9.10
C TRP A 29 -17.31 14.27 9.99
N THR A 30 -17.01 15.38 10.66
CA THR A 30 -17.94 16.02 11.59
C THR A 30 -18.12 17.50 11.24
N LYS A 31 -19.36 17.96 11.25
CA LYS A 31 -19.73 19.36 11.03
C LYS A 31 -20.75 19.81 12.09
N PRO A 32 -20.59 20.99 12.70
CA PRO A 32 -21.64 21.57 13.55
C PRO A 32 -22.82 22.06 12.69
N ILE A 33 -24.03 21.84 13.19
CA ILE A 33 -25.26 22.41 12.65
C ILE A 33 -25.51 23.73 13.39
N ILE A 34 -25.64 24.81 12.63
CA ILE A 34 -25.93 26.15 13.16
C ILE A 34 -27.45 26.36 13.13
N GLY A 35 -28.03 26.79 14.25
CA GLY A 35 -29.47 27.04 14.41
C GLY A 35 -29.92 28.39 13.86
N ALA A 36 -31.15 28.80 14.17
CA ALA A 36 -31.64 30.15 13.86
C ALA A 36 -30.94 31.17 14.79
N GLY A 37 -29.82 31.73 14.32
CA GLY A 37 -28.91 32.58 15.09
C GLY A 37 -27.44 32.17 14.86
N GLU A 38 -26.54 32.64 15.71
CA GLU A 38 -25.14 32.17 15.74
C GLU A 38 -24.92 30.95 16.66
N ASP A 39 -26.01 30.41 17.24
CA ASP A 39 -25.96 29.30 18.18
C ASP A 39 -25.79 27.94 17.49
N ILE A 40 -25.01 27.06 18.12
CA ILE A 40 -24.82 25.68 17.66
C ILE A 40 -26.06 24.87 18.06
N ALA A 41 -26.84 24.43 17.07
CA ALA A 41 -28.02 23.61 17.26
C ALA A 41 -27.70 22.11 17.38
N GLY A 42 -26.52 21.66 16.93
CA GLY A 42 -26.10 20.27 17.05
C GLY A 42 -24.83 19.94 16.28
N ILE A 43 -24.56 18.64 16.14
CA ILE A 43 -23.42 18.10 15.39
C ILE A 43 -23.95 16.99 14.48
N ILE A 44 -23.55 17.02 13.21
CA ILE A 44 -23.70 15.90 12.28
C ILE A 44 -22.34 15.27 12.01
N SER A 45 -22.29 13.95 12.05
CA SER A 45 -21.08 13.18 11.75
C SER A 45 -21.40 12.06 10.77
N ALA A 46 -20.54 11.88 9.78
CA ALA A 46 -20.47 10.68 8.95
C ALA A 46 -19.23 9.89 9.38
N ALA A 47 -19.38 8.59 9.57
CA ALA A 47 -18.29 7.70 9.94
C ALA A 47 -18.31 6.49 9.01
N VAL A 48 -17.15 6.13 8.46
CA VAL A 48 -16.98 4.96 7.60
C VAL A 48 -16.00 4.02 8.27
N ASP A 49 -16.41 2.77 8.46
CA ASP A 49 -15.52 1.69 8.90
C ASP A 49 -14.55 1.37 7.77
N VAL A 50 -13.25 1.55 8.02
CA VAL A 50 -12.16 1.28 7.09
C VAL A 50 -11.27 0.13 7.59
N THR A 51 -11.73 -0.64 8.58
CA THR A 51 -10.97 -1.73 9.21
C THR A 51 -10.50 -2.75 8.19
N ASP A 52 -11.40 -3.23 7.34
CA ASP A 52 -11.08 -4.26 6.34
C ASP A 52 -10.05 -3.76 5.33
N ILE A 53 -10.20 -2.52 4.87
CA ILE A 53 -9.29 -1.88 3.92
C ILE A 53 -7.89 -1.76 4.53
N ARG A 54 -7.79 -1.23 5.75
CA ARG A 54 -6.49 -1.06 6.43
C ARG A 54 -5.83 -2.39 6.75
N ASN A 55 -6.59 -3.40 7.14
CA ASN A 55 -6.08 -4.74 7.39
C ASN A 55 -5.57 -5.40 6.10
N ALA A 56 -6.30 -5.26 4.99
CA ALA A 56 -5.88 -5.76 3.69
C ALA A 56 -4.59 -5.08 3.21
N GLU A 57 -4.50 -3.76 3.31
CA GLU A 57 -3.28 -3.01 2.97
C GLU A 57 -2.10 -3.42 3.85
N SER A 58 -2.30 -3.54 5.16
CA SER A 58 -1.22 -3.94 6.08
C SER A 58 -0.70 -5.34 5.77
N LYS A 59 -1.61 -6.29 5.48
CA LYS A 59 -1.24 -7.65 5.06
C LYS A 59 -0.49 -7.65 3.73
N ALA A 60 -0.96 -6.86 2.75
CA ALA A 60 -0.29 -6.74 1.46
C ALA A 60 1.14 -6.18 1.59
N ARG A 61 1.31 -5.09 2.35
CA ARG A 61 2.63 -4.50 2.62
C ARG A 61 3.55 -5.47 3.37
N ALA A 62 3.02 -6.21 4.34
CA ALA A 62 3.80 -7.20 5.07
C ALA A 62 4.24 -8.36 4.16
N ALA A 63 3.36 -8.84 3.27
CA ALA A 63 3.68 -9.87 2.30
C ALA A 63 4.73 -9.40 1.28
N GLU A 64 4.61 -8.17 0.77
CA GLU A 64 5.58 -7.57 -0.16
C GLU A 64 6.96 -7.42 0.51
N ALA A 65 7.00 -6.87 1.74
CA ALA A 65 8.23 -6.75 2.50
C ALA A 65 8.90 -8.11 2.73
N MET A 66 8.10 -9.13 3.08
CA MET A 66 8.59 -10.49 3.27
C MET A 66 9.15 -11.08 1.96
N LEU A 67 8.47 -10.89 0.82
CA LEU A 67 8.95 -11.37 -0.48
C LEU A 67 10.29 -10.73 -0.84
N VAL A 68 10.42 -9.41 -0.69
CA VAL A 68 11.68 -8.69 -0.95
C VAL A 68 12.79 -9.19 -0.02
N ASP A 69 12.49 -9.33 1.27
CA ASP A 69 13.47 -9.77 2.26
C ASP A 69 13.95 -11.21 2.00
N VAL A 70 13.03 -12.15 1.80
CA VAL A 70 13.39 -13.55 1.50
C VAL A 70 14.20 -13.64 0.22
N THR A 71 13.75 -13.00 -0.87
CA THR A 71 14.45 -13.13 -2.16
C THR A 71 15.86 -12.55 -2.14
N ARG A 72 16.12 -11.49 -1.37
CA ARG A 72 17.48 -10.93 -1.20
C ARG A 72 18.47 -11.87 -0.54
N HIS A 73 18.01 -12.78 0.32
CA HIS A 73 18.86 -13.71 1.04
C HIS A 73 19.03 -15.06 0.32
N LEU A 74 18.27 -15.33 -0.74
CA LEU A 74 18.45 -16.53 -1.55
C LEU A 74 19.69 -16.39 -2.44
N PRO A 75 20.49 -17.45 -2.62
CA PRO A 75 21.57 -17.49 -3.60
C PRO A 75 21.02 -17.70 -5.02
N ALA A 76 20.01 -16.92 -5.41
CA ALA A 76 19.33 -17.00 -6.69
C ALA A 76 18.89 -15.61 -7.14
N THR A 77 18.75 -15.44 -8.45
CA THR A 77 18.01 -14.32 -9.03
C THR A 77 16.56 -14.74 -9.19
N VAL A 78 15.64 -13.93 -8.70
CA VAL A 78 14.19 -14.14 -8.85
C VAL A 78 13.63 -12.99 -9.67
N PHE A 79 12.86 -13.29 -10.70
CA PHE A 79 12.27 -12.29 -11.56
C PHE A 79 10.83 -12.63 -11.90
N GLN A 80 10.04 -11.59 -12.18
CA GLN A 80 8.75 -11.68 -12.82
C GLN A 80 8.88 -11.12 -14.23
N MET A 81 8.45 -11.91 -15.22
CA MET A 81 8.44 -11.51 -16.63
C MET A 81 6.99 -11.45 -17.13
N ARG A 82 6.69 -10.45 -17.95
CA ARG A 82 5.42 -10.35 -18.67
C ARG A 82 5.71 -10.34 -20.17
N GLU A 83 5.05 -11.23 -20.89
CA GLU A 83 5.02 -11.22 -22.34
C GLU A 83 3.80 -10.45 -22.83
N ARG A 84 3.99 -9.60 -23.84
CA ARG A 84 2.93 -8.92 -24.58
C ARG A 84 3.36 -8.71 -26.03
N ASP A 85 2.56 -9.18 -26.98
CA ASP A 85 2.76 -8.99 -28.42
C ASP A 85 4.16 -9.48 -28.92
N GLY A 86 4.69 -10.53 -28.30
CA GLY A 86 6.01 -11.10 -28.58
C GLY A 86 7.16 -10.43 -27.82
N VAL A 87 6.88 -9.40 -27.01
CA VAL A 87 7.88 -8.65 -26.24
C VAL A 87 7.83 -9.08 -24.77
N CYS A 88 8.94 -9.57 -24.25
CA CYS A 88 9.08 -10.04 -22.87
C CYS A 88 9.74 -8.98 -21.99
N ALA A 89 9.04 -8.34 -21.06
CA ALA A 89 9.66 -7.38 -20.14
C ALA A 89 9.71 -7.94 -18.71
N TYR A 90 10.84 -7.76 -18.02
CA TYR A 90 10.92 -8.00 -16.58
C TYR A 90 10.18 -6.90 -15.83
N THR A 91 9.12 -7.26 -15.10
CA THR A 91 8.33 -6.31 -14.31
C THR A 91 8.83 -6.18 -12.88
N TRP A 92 9.62 -7.14 -12.41
CA TRP A 92 10.23 -7.14 -11.08
C TRP A 92 11.44 -8.08 -11.07
N VAL A 93 12.52 -7.68 -10.40
CA VAL A 93 13.74 -8.48 -10.25
C VAL A 93 14.27 -8.31 -8.83
N SER A 94 14.74 -9.39 -8.21
CA SER A 94 15.33 -9.40 -6.87
C SER A 94 16.33 -10.56 -6.72
N GLY A 95 16.95 -10.63 -5.54
CA GLY A 95 17.95 -11.62 -5.20
C GLY A 95 19.36 -11.19 -5.60
N ASN A 96 20.24 -12.16 -5.77
CA ASN A 96 21.69 -11.93 -5.86
C ASN A 96 22.15 -11.57 -7.29
N THR A 97 21.46 -10.64 -7.94
CA THR A 97 21.66 -10.33 -9.36
C THR A 97 23.07 -9.80 -9.64
N GLN A 98 23.64 -9.01 -8.72
CA GLN A 98 24.97 -8.45 -8.92
C GLN A 98 26.04 -9.55 -8.94
N GLN A 99 25.98 -10.54 -8.05
CA GLN A 99 26.99 -11.59 -8.01
C GLN A 99 26.78 -12.66 -9.10
N LEU A 100 25.51 -12.93 -9.46
CA LEU A 100 25.17 -14.00 -10.40
C LEU A 100 25.16 -13.54 -11.86
N LEU A 101 24.79 -12.27 -12.12
CA LEU A 101 24.55 -11.74 -13.46
C LEU A 101 25.41 -10.50 -13.78
N ASP A 102 26.23 -10.04 -12.82
CA ASP A 102 27.00 -8.79 -12.91
C ASP A 102 26.15 -7.54 -13.22
N ARG A 103 24.90 -7.55 -12.76
CA ARG A 103 23.90 -6.50 -13.01
C ARG A 103 23.08 -6.19 -11.76
N SER A 104 22.69 -4.93 -11.60
CA SER A 104 21.75 -4.55 -10.55
C SER A 104 20.32 -4.94 -10.95
N ALA A 105 19.48 -5.25 -9.96
CA ALA A 105 18.07 -5.57 -10.19
C ALA A 105 17.35 -4.45 -10.97
N ASP A 106 17.63 -3.19 -10.66
CA ASP A 106 17.03 -2.03 -11.33
C ASP A 106 17.41 -1.93 -12.81
N SER A 107 18.61 -2.38 -13.19
CA SER A 107 19.06 -2.38 -14.60
C SER A 107 18.38 -3.44 -15.45
N LEU A 108 17.79 -4.47 -14.82
CA LEU A 108 17.13 -5.58 -15.50
C LEU A 108 15.63 -5.33 -15.69
N VAL A 109 15.01 -4.45 -14.89
CA VAL A 109 13.57 -4.15 -15.00
C VAL A 109 13.30 -3.35 -16.28
N GLY A 110 12.32 -3.80 -17.05
CA GLY A 110 11.87 -3.15 -18.28
C GLY A 110 12.70 -3.48 -19.53
N ASP A 111 13.84 -4.14 -19.38
CA ASP A 111 14.68 -4.54 -20.51
C ASP A 111 14.39 -5.98 -20.91
N SER A 112 14.04 -6.18 -22.19
CA SER A 112 13.55 -7.46 -22.70
C SER A 112 14.66 -8.38 -23.19
N ASP A 113 15.78 -7.79 -23.62
CA ASP A 113 16.86 -8.50 -24.32
C ASP A 113 17.95 -9.00 -23.35
N LEU A 114 18.08 -8.40 -22.16
CA LEU A 114 19.26 -8.57 -21.28
C LEU A 114 19.46 -9.97 -20.68
N MET A 115 18.45 -10.83 -20.66
CA MET A 115 18.58 -12.17 -20.05
C MET A 115 18.71 -13.29 -21.09
N LEU A 116 18.34 -13.04 -22.34
CA LEU A 116 18.60 -13.98 -23.43
C LEU A 116 20.10 -14.07 -23.73
N ASP A 117 20.82 -12.94 -23.63
CA ASP A 117 22.28 -12.86 -23.79
C ASP A 117 23.07 -13.61 -22.69
N ILE A 118 22.50 -13.72 -21.48
CA ILE A 118 23.16 -14.40 -20.35
C ILE A 118 22.93 -15.91 -20.39
N VAL A 119 21.74 -16.34 -20.82
CA VAL A 119 21.36 -17.76 -20.85
C VAL A 119 21.83 -18.45 -22.13
N ASN A 120 22.15 -17.70 -23.19
CA ASN A 120 22.61 -18.26 -24.45
C ASN A 120 23.78 -17.43 -25.04
N PRO A 121 25.03 -17.70 -24.65
CA PRO A 121 26.18 -17.05 -25.23
C PRO A 121 26.45 -17.64 -26.63
N GLU A 122 26.00 -16.95 -27.68
CA GLU A 122 26.64 -17.05 -29.01
C GLU A 122 27.50 -15.81 -29.27
#